data_AF-S5Z1P5-F1
#
_entry.id   AF-S5Z1P5-F1
#
_cell.length_a   1.000
_cell.length_b   1.000
_cell.length_c   1.000
_cell.angle_alpha   90.00
_cell.angle_beta   90.00
_cell.angle_gamma   90.00
#
_symmetry.space_group_name_H-M   'P 1'
#
loop_
_entity.id
_entity.type
_entity.pdbx_description
1 polymer ?
#
loop_
_entity_poly.entity_id
_entity_poly.type
_entity_poly.pdbx_seq_one_letter_code
_entity_poly.pdbx_strand_id
1 'polypeptide(L)' 'MSMEQVWMEDWEEALFLWHEMERCREIVRQLDELEREAPTSALREEVRQMKRQVEDIRRAFLGRMSSGA' A
#
# COMPACT_ATOMS: atom_id res chain seq x y z
N MET A 1 -12.95 -19.84 -21.25
CA MET A 1 -13.61 -18.81 -20.42
C MET A 1 -14.27 -17.82 -21.35
N SER A 2 -15.41 -17.24 -20.97
CA SER A 2 -16.07 -16.22 -21.80
C SER A 2 -15.31 -14.90 -21.69
N MET A 3 -15.39 -14.06 -22.72
CA MET A 3 -14.76 -12.73 -22.72
C MET A 3 -15.24 -11.88 -21.53
N GLU A 4 -16.52 -11.99 -21.15
CA GLU A 4 -17.07 -11.28 -19.98
C GLU A 4 -16.44 -11.69 -18.64
N GLN A 5 -16.00 -12.94 -18.47
CA GLN A 5 -15.38 -13.41 -17.24
C GLN A 5 -13.98 -12.79 -17.05
N VAL A 6 -13.19 -12.72 -18.12
CA VAL A 6 -11.84 -12.14 -18.09
C VAL A 6 -11.89 -10.66 -17.70
N TRP A 7 -12.84 -9.91 -18.26
CA TRP A 7 -12.98 -8.47 -18.00
C TRP A 7 -13.45 -8.18 -16.56
N MET A 8 -14.20 -9.10 -15.97
CA MET A 8 -14.63 -9.00 -14.58
C MET A 8 -13.47 -9.25 -13.61
N GLU A 9 -12.64 -10.25 -13.89
CA GLU A 9 -11.44 -10.58 -13.11
C GLU A 9 -10.43 -9.42 -13.13
N ASP A 10 -10.17 -8.83 -14.30
CA ASP A 10 -9.27 -7.67 -14.45
C ASP A 10 -9.77 -6.44 -13.66
N TRP A 11 -11.09 -6.22 -13.65
CA TRP A 11 -11.72 -5.13 -12.89
C TRP A 11 -11.65 -5.35 -11.37
N GLU A 12 -11.90 -6.58 -10.91
CA GLU A 12 -11.79 -6.95 -9.50
C GLU A 12 -10.36 -6.79 -8.99
N GLU A 13 -9.35 -7.20 -9.77
CA GLU A 13 -7.95 -7.00 -9.43
C GLU A 13 -7.58 -5.51 -9.38
N ALA A 14 -8.02 -4.70 -10.35
CA ALA A 14 -7.76 -3.27 -10.36
C ALA A 14 -8.38 -2.57 -9.14
N LEU A 15 -9.62 -2.91 -8.78
CA LEU A 15 -10.31 -2.38 -7.62
C LEU A 15 -9.61 -2.77 -6.31
N PHE A 16 -9.18 -4.02 -6.19
CA PHE A 16 -8.40 -4.51 -5.05
C PHE A 16 -7.10 -3.72 -4.89
N LEU A 17 -6.32 -3.57 -5.97
CA LEU A 17 -5.05 -2.84 -5.94
C LEU A 17 -5.24 -1.37 -5.55
N TRP A 18 -6.31 -0.73 -6.05
CA TRP A 18 -6.66 0.64 -5.65
C TRP A 18 -6.95 0.75 -4.16
N HIS A 19 -7.78 -0.13 -3.61
CA HIS A 19 -8.08 -0.14 -2.17
C HIS A 19 -6.84 -0.37 -1.31
N GLU A 20 -5.96 -1.28 -1.71
CA GLU A 20 -4.71 -1.55 -0.99
C GLU A 20 -3.74 -0.35 -1.03
N MET A 21 -3.72 0.40 -2.13
CA MET A 21 -2.95 1.64 -2.20
C MET A 21 -3.48 2.71 -1.24
N GLU A 22 -4.80 2.90 -1.15
CA GLU A 22 -5.42 3.82 -0.18
C GLU A 22 -5.15 3.38 1.26
N ARG A 23 -5.22 2.07 1.53
CA ARG A 23 -4.89 1.51 2.84
C ARG A 23 -3.42 1.77 3.21
N CYS A 24 -2.48 1.62 2.27
CA CYS A 24 -1.09 1.98 2.51
C CYS A 24 -0.92 3.47 2.85
N ARG A 25 -1.65 4.37 2.17
CA ARG A 25 -1.61 5.81 2.48
C ARG A 25 -2.09 6.11 3.89
N GLU A 26 -3.19 5.50 4.31
CA GLU A 26 -3.73 5.68 5.66
C GLU A 26 -2.78 5.14 6.73
N ILE A 27 -2.14 3.98 6.49
CA ILE A 27 -1.13 3.44 7.41
C ILE A 27 0.05 4.40 7.54
N VAL A 28 0.55 4.97 6.44
CA VAL A 28 1.65 5.97 6.50
C VAL A 28 1.23 7.20 7.30
N ARG A 29 -0.02 7.67 7.14
CA ARG A 29 -0.56 8.80 7.92
C ARG A 29 -0.58 8.49 9.42
N GLN A 30 -0.99 7.28 9.81
CA GLN A 30 -0.99 6.84 11.22
C GLN A 30 0.45 6.72 11.76
N LEU A 31 1.38 6.21 10.95
CA LEU A 31 2.79 6.13 11.32
C LEU A 31 3.44 7.52 11.45
N ASP A 32 3.02 8.51 10.66
CA ASP A 32 3.49 9.90 10.84
C ASP A 32 3.10 10.46 12.21
N GLU A 33 1.90 10.15 12.68
CA GLU A 33 1.40 10.55 14.00
C GLU A 33 2.21 9.85 15.11
N LEU A 34 2.40 8.53 14.99
CA LEU A 34 3.23 7.74 15.90
C LEU A 34 4.70 8.21 15.92
N GLU A 35 5.27 8.60 14.79
CA GLU A 35 6.65 9.10 14.72
C GLU A 35 6.80 10.41 15.51
N ARG A 36 5.78 11.27 15.50
CA ARG A 36 5.77 12.54 16.24
C ARG A 36 5.66 12.30 17.74
N GLU A 37 4.81 11.37 18.14
CA GLU A 37 4.53 11.02 19.54
C GLU A 37 5.60 10.11 20.17
N ALA A 38 6.44 9.46 19.36
CA ALA A 38 7.46 8.54 19.84
C ALA A 38 8.41 9.21 20.87
N PRO A 39 8.47 8.69 22.12
CA PRO A 39 9.19 9.33 23.22
C PRO A 39 10.71 9.15 23.14
N THR A 40 11.19 8.21 22.31
CA THR A 40 12.62 7.92 22.15
C THR A 40 13.02 7.94 20.68
N SER A 41 14.29 8.21 20.43
CA SER A 41 14.87 8.13 19.09
C SER A 41 14.83 6.72 18.52
N ALA A 42 14.98 5.69 19.37
CA ALA A 42 14.89 4.29 18.96
C ALA A 42 13.49 3.94 18.42
N LEU A 43 12.43 4.27 19.16
CA LEU A 43 11.05 4.05 18.70
C LEU A 43 10.74 4.86 17.44
N ARG A 44 11.26 6.10 17.35
CA ARG A 44 11.10 6.91 16.14
C ARG A 44 11.75 6.27 14.92
N GLU A 45 12.90 5.62 15.09
CA GLU A 45 13.57 4.92 14.00
C GLU A 45 12.83 3.63 13.60
N GLU A 46 12.26 2.89 14.56
CA GLU A 46 11.38 1.75 14.27
C GLU A 46 10.17 2.18 13.43
N VAL A 47 9.49 3.27 13.81
CA VAL A 47 8.37 3.81 13.04
C VAL A 47 8.79 4.23 11.63
N ARG A 48 9.98 4.84 11.47
CA ARG A 48 10.53 5.14 10.14
C ARG A 48 10.81 3.90 9.31
N GLN A 49 11.29 2.81 9.93
CA GLN A 49 11.45 1.54 9.25
C GLN A 49 10.10 0.98 8.78
N MET A 50 9.07 1.02 9.62
CA MET A 50 7.72 0.60 9.24
C MET A 50 7.19 1.42 8.06
N LYS A 51 7.39 2.75 8.06
CA LYS A 51 6.99 3.62 6.93
C LYS A 51 7.65 3.19 5.62
N ARG A 52 8.96 2.89 5.65
CA ARG A 52 9.70 2.40 4.48
C ARG A 52 9.12 1.07 3.97
N GLN A 53 8.81 0.14 4.87
CA GLN A 53 8.21 -1.14 4.50
C GLN A 53 6.83 -0.97 3.83
N VAL A 54 5.98 -0.10 4.36
CA VAL A 54 4.66 0.19 3.76
C VAL A 54 4.79 0.83 2.38
N GLU A 55 5.76 1.72 2.20
CA GLU A 55 6.08 2.31 0.90
C GLU A 55 6.58 1.27 -0.12
N ASP A 56 7.39 0.31 0.31
CA ASP A 56 7.85 -0.79 -0.55
C ASP A 56 6.70 -1.71 -0.96
N ILE A 57 5.76 -2.00 -0.04
CA ILE A 57 4.52 -2.72 -0.36
C ILE A 57 3.68 -1.94 -1.40
N ARG A 58 3.50 -0.63 -1.20
CA ARG A 58 2.76 0.21 -2.14
C ARG A 58 3.38 0.21 -3.53
N ARG A 59 4.72 0.25 -3.63
CA ARG A 59 5.44 0.14 -4.90
C ARG A 59 5.20 -1.20 -5.58
N ALA A 60 5.16 -2.30 -4.83
CA ALA A 60 4.83 -3.60 -5.37
C ALA A 60 3.42 -3.64 -5.98
N PHE A 61 2.42 -3.04 -5.31
CA PHE A 61 1.07 -2.91 -5.86
C PHE A 61 1.03 -2.03 -7.13
N LEU A 62 1.74 -0.90 -7.14
CA LEU A 62 1.84 -0.04 -8.32
C LEU A 62 2.49 -0.78 -9.51
N GLY A 63 3.50 -1.61 -9.25
CA GLY A 63 4.13 -2.44 -10.26
C GLY A 63 3.14 -3.45 -10.88
N ARG A 64 2.26 -4.04 -10.07
CA ARG A 64 1.19 -4.93 -10.56
C ARG A 64 0.17 -4.19 -11.41
N MET A 65 -0.26 -3.00 -10.98
CA MET A 65 -1.15 -2.15 -11.78
C MET A 65 -0.54 -1.77 -13.14
N SER A 66 0.77 -1.56 -13.19
CA SER A 66 1.47 -1.16 -14.43
C SER A 66 1.78 -2.33 -15.36
N SER A 67 1.76 -3.56 -14.84
CA SER A 67 2.06 -4.79 -15.60
C SER A 67 0.80 -5.46 -16.16
N GLY A 68 -0.38 -5.03 -15.74
CA GLY A 68 -1.68 -5.47 -16.27
C GLY A 68 -2.25 -4.57 -17.37
N ALA A 69 -1.46 -3.61 -17.89
CA ALA A 69 -1.84 -2.69 -18.96
C ALA A 69 -1.24 -3.09 -20.31
#